data_AF-A0A7S4ESC5-F1
#
_entry.id   AF-A0A7S4ESC5-F1
#
_cell.length_a   1.000
_cell.length_b   1.000
_cell.length_c   1.000
_cell.angle_alpha   90.00
_cell.angle_beta   90.00
_cell.angle_gamma   90.00
#
_symmetry.space_group_name_H-M   'P 1'
#
loop_
_entity.id
_entity.type
_entity.pdbx_description
1 polymer ?
#
loop_
_entity_poly.entity_id
_entity_poly.type
_entity_poly.pdbx_seq_one_letter_code
_entity_poly.pdbx_strand_id
1 'polypeptide(L)'
;MYVPSCLSYAGCLLEPIWRATRSMVEIYTMHIFNRKGTCLYYQEWNRPLPVRGDLLQEHKLMFGFLFSLKQLVSKMSPKKGGGFYACSTSAFKLNYFETASGIRFVLCTELGAGDMREVLRHIFSNIFVECLTKNPMWKADEPISCPLFVQQLTNYLDGI
;
A
#
# COMPACT_ATOMS: atom_id res chain seq x y z
N MET A 1 25.61 -60.06 -26.47
CA MET A 1 26.77 -59.80 -25.59
C MET A 1 27.47 -58.60 -26.20
N TYR A 2 27.39 -57.37 -25.72
CA TYR A 2 27.33 -56.86 -24.35
C TYR A 2 26.43 -55.60 -24.31
N VAL A 3 25.62 -55.50 -23.27
CA VAL A 3 24.96 -54.26 -22.84
C VAL A 3 25.79 -53.70 -21.69
N PRO A 4 26.00 -52.38 -21.62
CA PRO A 4 25.95 -51.69 -20.32
C PRO A 4 25.11 -50.41 -20.44
N SER A 5 23.94 -50.30 -19.79
CA SER A 5 23.68 -50.02 -18.36
C SER A 5 23.70 -48.52 -18.00
N CYS A 6 22.48 -47.98 -17.94
CA CYS A 6 21.88 -46.86 -17.19
C CYS A 6 22.71 -45.91 -16.29
N LEU A 7 22.08 -44.72 -16.13
CA LEU A 7 22.23 -43.66 -15.11
C LEU A 7 23.28 -42.59 -15.44
N SER A 8 23.04 -41.27 -15.38
CA SER A 8 21.89 -40.47 -14.94
C SER A 8 22.18 -38.97 -15.19
N TYR A 9 21.15 -38.14 -15.02
CA TYR A 9 21.18 -36.68 -14.80
C TYR A 9 21.43 -35.81 -16.05
N ALA A 10 20.40 -35.19 -16.61
CA ALA A 10 19.70 -33.97 -16.12
C ALA A 10 20.31 -32.72 -16.75
N GLY A 11 19.45 -31.94 -17.41
CA GLY A 11 19.82 -30.66 -18.01
C GLY A 11 18.90 -30.28 -19.16
N CYS A 12 17.59 -30.52 -19.00
CA CYS A 12 16.58 -29.83 -19.78
C CYS A 12 16.92 -28.34 -19.65
N LEU A 13 17.25 -27.70 -20.78
CA LEU A 13 17.44 -26.26 -20.86
C LEU A 13 16.09 -25.62 -20.52
N LEU A 14 15.85 -25.46 -19.22
CA LEU A 14 14.83 -24.57 -18.69
C LEU A 14 15.31 -23.17 -19.05
N GLU A 15 14.87 -22.72 -20.22
CA GLU A 15 14.60 -21.30 -20.46
C GLU A 15 14.07 -20.70 -19.15
N PRO A 16 14.72 -19.69 -18.58
CA PRO A 16 14.35 -19.23 -17.27
C PRO A 16 12.93 -18.62 -17.34
N ILE A 17 12.05 -19.15 -16.49
CA ILE A 17 10.59 -18.91 -16.46
C ILE A 17 10.23 -17.43 -16.16
N TRP A 18 11.20 -16.54 -15.96
CA TRP A 18 10.96 -15.14 -15.60
C TRP A 18 10.49 -14.24 -16.76
N ARG A 19 10.40 -14.72 -18.00
CA ARG A 19 9.78 -13.95 -19.10
C ARG A 19 8.26 -14.16 -19.18
N ALA A 20 7.58 -13.85 -18.09
CA ALA A 20 6.23 -13.32 -18.16
C ALA A 20 6.29 -11.90 -17.59
N THR A 21 6.20 -10.89 -18.44
CA THR A 21 5.96 -9.49 -18.07
C THR A 21 4.63 -9.42 -17.31
N ARG A 22 4.69 -9.66 -16.01
CA ARG A 22 3.65 -9.28 -15.08
C ARG A 22 4.07 -7.90 -14.57
N SER A 23 3.69 -6.87 -15.30
CA SER A 23 3.74 -5.48 -14.81
C SER A 23 2.66 -5.32 -13.73
N MET A 24 2.78 -6.07 -12.64
CA MET A 24 1.97 -5.88 -11.45
C MET A 24 2.83 -5.18 -10.42
N VAL A 25 2.25 -4.14 -9.84
CA VAL A 25 2.92 -3.35 -8.83
C VAL A 25 3.00 -4.18 -7.55
N GLU A 26 4.21 -4.33 -7.01
CA GLU A 26 4.33 -4.90 -5.66
C GLU A 26 3.84 -3.89 -4.60
N ILE A 27 2.80 -4.30 -3.87
CA ILE A 27 2.26 -3.56 -2.73
C ILE A 27 2.79 -4.18 -1.44
N TYR A 28 3.35 -3.36 -0.57
CA TYR A 28 3.93 -3.79 0.69
C TYR A 28 2.93 -3.66 1.83
N THR A 29 2.44 -2.44 2.07
CA THR A 29 1.49 -2.14 3.16
C THR A 29 0.52 -1.03 2.78
N MET A 30 -0.65 -1.06 3.40
CA MET A 30 -1.63 0.02 3.34
C MET A 30 -2.05 0.45 4.75
N HIS A 31 -2.06 1.75 4.99
CA HIS A 31 -2.53 2.35 6.24
C HIS A 31 -3.60 3.40 5.95
N ILE A 32 -4.64 3.43 6.77
CA ILE A 32 -5.66 4.47 6.76
C ILE A 32 -5.71 5.10 8.14
N PHE A 33 -5.49 6.41 8.22
CA PHE A 33 -5.56 7.16 9.47
C PHE A 33 -6.73 8.11 9.48
N ASN A 34 -7.34 8.30 10.65
CA ASN A 34 -8.30 9.39 10.87
C ASN A 34 -7.57 10.73 11.04
N ARG A 35 -8.36 11.80 11.21
CA ARG A 35 -7.85 13.15 11.45
C ARG A 35 -7.01 13.25 12.73
N LYS A 36 -7.36 12.47 13.76
CA LYS A 36 -6.72 12.45 15.09
C LYS A 36 -5.40 11.67 15.13
N GLY A 37 -5.09 10.90 14.08
CA GLY A 37 -3.91 10.05 14.01
C GLY A 37 -4.08 8.62 14.52
N THR A 38 -5.32 8.21 14.78
CA THR A 38 -5.66 6.80 14.99
C THR A 38 -5.58 6.06 13.67
N CYS A 39 -4.89 4.91 13.66
CA CYS A 39 -4.91 3.98 12.53
C CYS A 39 -6.26 3.26 12.51
N LEU A 40 -7.07 3.52 11.48
CA LEU A 40 -8.36 2.89 11.25
C LEU A 40 -8.21 1.54 10.54
N TYR A 41 -7.21 1.40 9.68
CA TYR A 41 -6.97 0.18 8.92
C TYR A 41 -5.48 0.01 8.66
N TYR A 42 -4.99 -1.23 8.83
CA TYR A 42 -3.65 -1.67 8.50
C TYR A 42 -3.73 -3.02 7.80
N GLN A 43 -3.09 -3.13 6.65
CA GLN A 43 -2.92 -4.39 5.95
C GLN A 43 -1.51 -4.50 5.39
N GLU A 44 -0.99 -5.72 5.48
CA GLU A 44 0.32 -6.14 5.03
C GLU A 44 0.13 -7.21 3.95
N TRP A 45 0.89 -7.10 2.86
CA TRP A 45 0.96 -8.11 1.81
C TRP A 45 2.38 -8.67 1.73
N ASN A 46 3.30 -7.90 1.16
CA ASN A 46 4.69 -8.32 0.94
C ASN A 46 5.66 -7.49 1.78
N ARG A 47 5.64 -7.61 3.11
CA ARG A 47 6.62 -6.94 3.97
C ARG A 47 7.75 -7.91 4.33
N PRO A 48 8.94 -7.80 3.72
CA PRO A 48 10.02 -8.76 3.95
C PRO A 48 10.65 -8.64 5.35
N LEU A 49 10.50 -7.48 6.00
CA LEU A 49 11.05 -7.22 7.32
C LEU A 49 9.91 -7.04 8.33
N PRO A 50 9.83 -7.88 9.38
CA PRO A 50 8.75 -7.80 10.35
C PRO A 50 8.78 -6.47 11.10
N VAL A 51 7.61 -6.08 11.62
CA VAL A 51 7.47 -4.94 12.54
C VAL A 51 8.49 -5.09 13.67
N ARG A 52 9.34 -4.08 13.84
CA ARG A 52 10.29 -4.04 14.96
C ARG A 52 9.63 -3.32 16.13
N GLY A 53 9.09 -4.09 17.07
CA GLY A 53 8.45 -3.57 18.28
C GLY A 53 6.93 -3.50 18.18
N ASP A 54 6.33 -2.48 18.78
CA ASP A 54 4.87 -2.31 18.87
C ASP A 54 4.32 -1.59 17.63
N LEU A 55 3.34 -2.22 16.98
CA LEU A 55 2.66 -1.68 15.80
C LEU A 55 2.00 -0.33 16.07
N LEU A 56 1.50 -0.10 17.30
CA LEU A 56 0.92 1.20 17.66
C LEU A 56 1.97 2.33 17.65
N GLN A 57 3.21 2.04 18.04
CA GLN A 57 4.30 3.01 17.97
C GLN A 57 4.70 3.30 16.53
N GLU A 58 4.75 2.28 15.68
CA GLU A 58 5.01 2.44 14.24
C GLU A 58 3.95 3.32 13.58
N HIS A 59 2.66 3.10 13.90
CA HIS A 59 1.56 3.93 13.42
C HIS A 59 1.69 5.40 13.87
N LYS A 60 2.02 5.65 15.13
CA LYS A 60 2.25 7.02 15.65
C LYS A 60 3.43 7.69 14.95
N LEU A 61 4.51 6.96 14.74
CA LEU A 61 5.69 7.45 14.02
C LEU A 61 5.34 7.83 12.58
N MET A 62 4.63 6.95 11.86
CA MET A 62 4.20 7.22 10.48
C MET A 62 3.30 8.45 10.41
N PHE A 63 2.34 8.57 11.33
CA PHE A 63 1.46 9.73 11.39
C PHE A 63 2.24 11.04 11.65
N GLY A 64 3.13 11.03 12.64
CA GLY A 64 3.97 12.19 12.97
C GLY A 64 4.90 12.60 11.84
N PHE A 65 5.45 11.62 11.12
CA PHE A 65 6.26 11.85 9.92
C PHE A 65 5.45 12.54 8.82
N LEU A 66 4.28 12.01 8.47
CA LEU A 66 3.42 12.58 7.42
C LEU A 66 2.93 13.98 7.77
N PHE A 67 2.60 14.21 9.04
CA PHE A 67 2.22 15.52 9.54
C PHE A 67 3.34 16.54 9.36
N SER A 68 4.56 16.19 9.79
CA SER A 68 5.74 17.05 9.67
C SER A 68 6.09 17.32 8.21
N LEU A 69 6.04 16.28 7.36
CA LEU A 69 6.35 16.39 5.94
C LEU A 69 5.36 17.30 5.21
N LYS A 70 4.07 17.22 5.52
CA LYS A 70 3.06 18.15 4.99
C LYS A 70 3.35 19.60 5.35
N GLN A 71 3.72 19.87 6.61
CA GLN A 71 4.08 21.22 7.04
C GLN A 71 5.32 21.73 6.31
N LEU A 72 6.33 20.87 6.16
CA LEU A 72 7.56 21.19 5.43
C LEU A 72 7.25 21.53 3.98
N VAL A 73 6.51 20.68 3.26
CA VAL A 73 6.13 20.92 1.86
C VAL A 73 5.33 22.21 1.73
N SER A 74 4.40 22.48 2.64
CA SER A 74 3.63 23.73 2.63
C SER A 74 4.49 24.98 2.82
N LYS A 75 5.56 24.92 3.62
CA LYS A 75 6.48 26.04 3.84
C LYS A 75 7.47 26.22 2.69
N MET A 76 7.90 25.13 2.06
CA MET A 76 8.89 25.12 0.99
C MET A 76 8.28 25.30 -0.41
N SER A 77 6.96 25.15 -0.55
CA SER A 77 6.31 25.22 -1.86
C SER A 77 6.45 26.61 -2.48
N PRO A 78 7.00 26.74 -3.71
CA PRO A 78 7.14 28.02 -4.39
C PRO A 78 5.80 28.58 -4.89
N LYS A 79 4.75 27.77 -4.92
CA LYS A 79 3.40 28.13 -5.38
C LYS A 79 2.35 27.74 -4.35
N LYS A 80 1.28 28.52 -4.26
CA LYS A 80 0.09 28.15 -3.50
C LYS A 80 -0.59 26.94 -4.18
N GLY A 81 -1.09 26.00 -3.38
CA GLY A 81 -1.80 24.81 -3.86
C GLY A 81 -0.93 23.56 -4.11
N GLY A 82 0.38 23.63 -3.83
CA GLY A 82 1.23 22.44 -3.78
C GLY A 82 0.94 21.58 -2.54
N GLY A 83 1.02 20.26 -2.67
CA GLY A 83 0.78 19.30 -1.59
C GLY A 83 1.77 18.15 -1.61
N PHE A 84 1.86 17.43 -0.48
CA PHE A 84 2.60 16.18 -0.41
C PHE A 84 1.79 15.07 -1.10
N TYR A 85 2.41 14.34 -2.02
CA TYR A 85 1.76 13.25 -2.78
C TYR A 85 2.48 11.90 -2.62
N ALA A 86 3.81 11.91 -2.62
CA ALA A 86 4.61 10.71 -2.43
C ALA A 86 6.03 11.09 -2.01
N CYS A 87 6.72 10.15 -1.36
CA CYS A 87 8.17 10.18 -1.20
C CYS A 87 8.75 8.80 -1.50
N SER A 88 9.88 8.78 -2.19
CA SER A 88 10.59 7.54 -2.51
C SER A 88 11.86 7.42 -1.68
N THR A 89 12.18 6.20 -1.29
CA THR A 89 13.47 5.82 -0.70
C THR A 89 14.28 5.04 -1.72
N SER A 90 15.38 4.41 -1.31
CA SER A 90 16.13 3.46 -2.14
C SER A 90 15.47 2.07 -2.25
N ALA A 91 14.41 1.80 -1.48
CA ALA A 91 13.80 0.47 -1.43
C ALA A 91 12.29 0.47 -1.76
N PHE A 92 11.57 1.52 -1.38
CA PHE A 92 10.13 1.60 -1.58
C PHE A 92 9.67 3.04 -1.82
N LYS A 93 8.47 3.16 -2.39
CA LYS A 93 7.75 4.41 -2.57
C LYS A 93 6.56 4.46 -1.62
N LEU A 94 6.46 5.56 -0.86
CA LEU A 94 5.32 5.86 -0.02
C LEU A 94 4.40 6.81 -0.79
N ASN A 95 3.20 6.34 -1.12
CA ASN A 95 2.17 7.12 -1.79
C ASN A 95 1.15 7.62 -0.77
N TYR A 96 0.68 8.85 -0.95
CA TYR A 96 -0.09 9.56 0.05
C TYR A 96 -1.29 10.31 -0.54
N PHE A 97 -2.42 10.20 0.13
CA PHE A 97 -3.63 10.94 -0.18
C PHE A 97 -4.35 11.34 1.11
N GLU A 98 -4.73 12.62 1.23
CA GLU A 98 -5.55 13.11 2.34
C GLU A 98 -6.84 13.72 1.81
N THR A 99 -7.96 13.32 2.39
CA THR A 99 -9.29 13.85 2.07
C THR A 99 -9.53 15.19 2.77
N ALA A 100 -10.53 15.96 2.31
CA ALA A 100 -10.94 17.19 2.99
C ALA A 100 -11.44 16.95 4.43
N SER A 101 -11.95 15.75 4.74
CA SER A 101 -12.33 15.36 6.09
C SER A 101 -11.14 14.99 7.00
N GLY A 102 -9.93 14.93 6.45
CA GLY A 102 -8.70 14.62 7.19
C GLY A 102 -8.42 13.11 7.33
N ILE A 103 -9.09 12.26 6.54
CA ILE A 103 -8.73 10.84 6.42
C ILE A 103 -7.51 10.73 5.52
N ARG A 104 -6.52 9.95 5.94
CA ARG A 104 -5.23 9.82 5.26
C ARG A 104 -5.03 8.39 4.81
N PHE A 105 -4.80 8.21 3.53
CA PHE A 105 -4.47 6.94 2.91
C PHE A 105 -2.97 6.94 2.60
N VAL A 106 -2.30 5.88 3.03
CA VAL A 106 -0.87 5.67 2.83
C VAL A 106 -0.69 4.30 2.21
N LEU A 107 -0.04 4.25 1.05
CA LEU A 107 0.23 3.02 0.32
C LEU A 107 1.72 2.90 0.04
N CYS A 108 2.34 1.88 0.60
CA CYS A 108 3.74 1.54 0.34
C CYS A 108 3.81 0.55 -0.82
N THR A 109 4.55 0.92 -1.85
CA THR A 109 4.73 0.13 -3.07
C THR A 109 6.21 0.01 -3.42
N GLU A 110 6.53 -0.82 -4.40
CA GLU A 110 7.84 -0.79 -5.05
C GLU A 110 8.17 0.58 -5.67
N LEU A 111 9.44 0.78 -6.03
CA LEU A 111 9.91 2.03 -6.65
C LEU A 111 9.42 2.22 -8.09
N GLY A 112 9.20 1.11 -8.81
CA GLY A 112 8.68 1.12 -10.18
C GLY A 112 7.19 1.50 -10.26
N ALA A 113 6.51 1.54 -9.12
CA ALA A 113 5.13 1.98 -9.03
C ALA A 113 4.99 3.40 -9.59
N GLY A 114 4.15 3.53 -10.62
CA GLY A 114 3.81 4.81 -11.24
C GLY A 114 3.09 5.75 -10.28
N ASP A 115 2.30 6.67 -10.83
CA ASP A 115 1.51 7.58 -10.01
C ASP A 115 0.29 6.89 -9.41
N MET A 116 0.27 6.75 -8.08
CA MET A 116 -0.80 6.08 -7.33
C MET A 116 -1.91 7.03 -6.86
N ARG A 117 -1.90 8.31 -7.29
CA ARG A 117 -2.92 9.28 -6.85
C ARG A 117 -4.34 8.89 -7.26
N GLU A 118 -4.55 8.43 -8.49
CA GLU A 118 -5.87 7.99 -8.95
C GLU A 118 -6.30 6.70 -8.25
N VAL A 119 -5.35 5.80 -7.97
CA VAL A 119 -5.61 4.57 -7.21
C VAL A 119 -6.11 4.90 -5.80
N LEU A 120 -5.43 5.79 -5.08
CA LEU A 120 -5.84 6.21 -3.74
C LEU A 120 -7.17 6.98 -3.74
N ARG A 121 -7.43 7.80 -4.76
CA ARG A 121 -8.72 8.49 -4.94
C ARG A 121 -9.85 7.50 -5.14
N HIS A 122 -9.66 6.49 -5.99
CA HIS A 122 -10.64 5.45 -6.23
C HIS A 122 -10.95 4.66 -4.96
N ILE A 123 -9.92 4.26 -4.20
CA ILE A 123 -10.11 3.57 -2.92
C ILE A 123 -10.96 4.41 -1.98
N PHE A 124 -10.75 5.74 -1.95
CA PHE A 124 -11.61 6.61 -1.16
C PHE A 124 -13.05 6.70 -1.70
N SER A 125 -13.24 7.06 -2.96
CA SER A 125 -14.58 7.37 -3.51
C SER A 125 -15.46 6.14 -3.73
N ASN A 126 -14.88 5.05 -4.22
CA ASN A 126 -15.64 3.89 -4.70
C ASN A 126 -15.66 2.72 -3.72
N ILE A 127 -14.74 2.68 -2.75
CA ILE A 127 -14.64 1.59 -1.79
C ILE A 127 -14.93 2.10 -0.37
N PHE A 128 -14.15 3.06 0.12
CA PHE A 128 -14.29 3.58 1.48
C PHE A 128 -15.65 4.25 1.70
N VAL A 129 -16.05 5.16 0.82
CA VAL A 129 -17.34 5.87 0.96
C VAL A 129 -18.51 4.91 0.80
N GLU A 130 -18.47 4.02 -0.19
CA GLU A 130 -19.54 3.07 -0.48
C GLU A 130 -19.73 2.02 0.63
N CYS A 131 -18.65 1.43 1.14
CA CYS A 131 -18.74 0.38 2.17
C CYS A 131 -18.91 0.91 3.59
N LEU A 132 -18.33 2.07 3.90
CA LEU A 132 -18.22 2.56 5.28
C LEU A 132 -19.09 3.80 5.51
N THR A 133 -18.90 4.86 4.71
CA THR A 133 -19.58 6.14 4.97
C THR A 133 -21.10 6.03 4.77
N LYS A 134 -21.56 5.18 3.84
CA LYS A 134 -22.98 4.89 3.63
C LYS A 134 -23.55 3.87 4.62
N ASN A 135 -22.71 3.20 5.42
CA ASN A 135 -23.15 2.23 6.39
C ASN A 135 -23.46 2.94 7.74
N PRO A 136 -24.74 3.04 8.16
CA PRO A 136 -25.12 3.75 9.38
C PRO A 136 -24.59 3.09 10.66
N MET A 137 -24.17 1.82 10.58
CA MET A 137 -23.60 1.09 11.71
C MET A 137 -22.10 1.36 11.89
N TRP A 138 -21.43 1.96 10.90
CA TRP A 138 -20.02 2.26 10.99
C TRP A 138 -19.77 3.52 11.79
N LYS A 139 -18.79 3.47 12.70
CA LYS A 139 -18.34 4.59 13.52
C LYS A 139 -16.97 5.04 13.05
N ALA A 140 -16.85 6.33 12.71
CA ALA A 140 -15.67 6.88 12.04
C ALA A 140 -14.35 6.83 12.85
N ASP A 141 -14.42 6.69 14.17
CA ASP A 141 -13.25 6.65 15.06
C ASP A 141 -12.86 5.22 15.48
N GLU A 142 -13.58 4.19 15.00
CA GLU A 142 -13.31 2.79 15.33
C GLU A 142 -12.53 2.10 14.18
N PRO A 143 -11.71 1.08 14.49
CA PRO A 143 -11.04 0.27 13.47
C PRO A 143 -12.01 -0.31 12.46
N ILE A 144 -11.61 -0.31 11.19
CA ILE A 144 -12.42 -0.80 10.08
C ILE A 144 -12.39 -2.34 10.11
N SER A 145 -13.51 -2.92 10.54
CA SER A 145 -13.73 -4.37 10.58
C SER A 145 -14.70 -4.87 9.50
N CYS A 146 -15.18 -3.98 8.62
CA CYS A 146 -16.15 -4.33 7.60
C CYS A 146 -15.55 -5.30 6.57
N PRO A 147 -16.07 -6.54 6.43
CA PRO A 147 -15.50 -7.52 5.51
C PRO A 147 -15.69 -7.14 4.05
N LEU A 148 -16.79 -6.46 3.71
CA LEU A 148 -17.07 -5.99 2.35
C LEU A 148 -16.00 -4.99 1.88
N PHE A 149 -15.59 -4.07 2.77
CA PHE A 149 -14.51 -3.13 2.49
C PHE A 149 -13.20 -3.86 2.19
N VAL A 150 -12.81 -4.82 3.04
CA VAL A 150 -11.57 -5.59 2.87
C VAL A 150 -11.60 -6.38 1.56
N GLN A 151 -12.71 -7.04 1.25
CA GLN A 151 -12.85 -7.82 0.02
C GLN A 151 -12.74 -6.93 -1.24
N GLN A 152 -13.45 -5.81 -1.27
CA GLN A 152 -13.40 -4.89 -2.42
C GLN A 152 -12.03 -4.24 -2.58
N LEU A 153 -11.40 -3.86 -1.46
CA LEU A 153 -10.05 -3.31 -1.47
C LEU A 153 -9.03 -4.31 -2.03
N THR A 154 -9.02 -5.54 -1.52
CA THR A 154 -8.11 -6.59 -2.00
C THR A 154 -8.33 -6.88 -3.48
N ASN A 155 -9.58 -7.07 -3.92
CA ASN A 155 -9.88 -7.31 -5.33
C ASN A 155 -9.41 -6.17 -6.25
N TYR A 156 -9.52 -4.92 -5.78
CA TYR A 156 -9.05 -3.77 -6.54
C TYR A 156 -7.52 -3.70 -6.61
N LEU A 157 -6.84 -3.95 -5.48
CA LEU A 157 -5.38 -3.92 -5.40
C LEU A 157 -4.71 -5.10 -6.12
N ASP A 158 -5.37 -6.26 -6.22
CA ASP A 158 -4.87 -7.41 -7.00
C ASP A 158 -4.98 -7.18 -8.52
N GLY A 159 -5.79 -6.19 -8.93
CA GLY A 159 -6.03 -5.85 -10.33
C GLY A 159 -5.11 -4.79 -10.91
N ILE A 160 -4.23 -4.18 -10.12
CA ILE A 160 -3.29 -3.12 -10.53
C ILE A 160 -1.84 -3.62 -10.63
#